data_AF-A0A4R4YAI1-F1
#
_entry.id   AF-A0A4R4YAI1-F1
#
_cell.length_a   1.000
_cell.length_b   1.000
_cell.length_c   1.000
_cell.angle_alpha   90.00
_cell.angle_beta   90.00
_cell.angle_gamma   90.00
#
_symmetry.space_group_name_H-M   'P 1'
#
loop_
_entity.id
_entity.type
_entity.pdbx_description
1 polymer ?
#
loop_
_entity_poly.entity_id
_entity_poly.type
_entity_poly.pdbx_seq_one_letter_code
_entity_poly.pdbx_strand_id
1 'polypeptide(L)'
;MPKQDEINYSEAKVKEIQGKIDQLREDLLNNPDLKDLGMYSDRLLLPGSSPEAQNLRGRVGAFLQAVDKEKQKLLNQTLVDFKLDLDDMDKKFKENEGENQNLADYFSNILNQNKQPESKQTPETGKY
;
A
#
# COMPACT_ATOMS: atom_id res chain seq x y z
N MET A 1 -1.89 -9.40 -29.80
CA MET A 1 -2.42 -9.19 -28.44
C MET A 1 -1.25 -8.67 -27.59
N PRO A 2 -1.34 -7.48 -27.00
CA PRO A 2 -0.30 -7.02 -26.09
C PRO A 2 -0.25 -7.98 -24.89
N LYS A 3 0.95 -8.48 -24.58
CA LYS A 3 1.18 -9.23 -23.34
C LYS A 3 0.87 -8.25 -22.20
N GLN A 4 -0.10 -8.58 -21.35
CA GLN A 4 -0.28 -7.87 -20.08
C GLN A 4 1.08 -7.89 -19.37
N ASP A 5 1.57 -6.72 -18.97
CA ASP A 5 2.76 -6.62 -18.14
C ASP A 5 2.48 -7.44 -16.86
N GLU A 6 3.13 -8.60 -16.73
CA GLU A 6 3.03 -9.42 -15.52
C GLU A 6 3.56 -8.58 -14.35
N ILE A 7 2.65 -8.21 -13.44
CA ILE A 7 3.02 -7.52 -12.22
C ILE A 7 3.76 -8.54 -11.35
N ASN A 8 5.08 -8.38 -11.26
CA ASN A 8 5.93 -9.24 -10.45
C ASN A 8 5.80 -8.84 -8.97
N TYR A 9 4.75 -9.35 -8.33
CA TYR A 9 4.44 -9.09 -6.93
C TYR A 9 5.50 -9.68 -5.99
N SER A 10 5.78 -8.97 -4.90
CA SER A 10 6.70 -9.41 -3.87
C SER A 10 6.29 -8.80 -2.53
N GLU A 11 5.87 -9.64 -1.59
CA GLU A 11 5.53 -9.22 -0.22
C GLU A 11 6.69 -8.45 0.44
N ALA A 12 7.94 -8.86 0.18
CA ALA A 12 9.12 -8.17 0.69
C ALA A 12 9.20 -6.72 0.20
N LYS A 13 8.88 -6.47 -1.08
CA LYS A 13 8.84 -5.11 -1.65
C LYS A 13 7.69 -4.29 -1.08
N VAL A 14 6.52 -4.90 -0.87
CA VAL A 14 5.37 -4.21 -0.22
C VAL A 14 5.79 -3.71 1.16
N LYS A 15 6.38 -4.59 1.98
CA LYS A 15 6.89 -4.23 3.32
C LYS A 15 7.97 -3.15 3.27
N GLU A 16 8.87 -3.22 2.30
CA GLU A 16 9.91 -2.19 2.09
C GLU A 16 9.28 -0.81 1.80
N ILE A 17 8.29 -0.76 0.91
CA ILE A 17 7.60 0.49 0.56
C ILE A 17 6.81 1.02 1.78
N GLN A 18 6.13 0.16 2.53
CA GLN A 18 5.45 0.54 3.76
C GLN A 18 6.40 1.14 4.80
N GLY A 19 7.60 0.55 4.97
CA GLY A 19 8.63 1.12 5.84
C GLY A 19 9.12 2.48 5.37
N LYS A 20 9.27 2.70 4.06
CA LYS A 20 9.61 4.01 3.49
C LYS A 20 8.53 5.06 3.75
N ILE A 21 7.25 4.67 3.70
CA ILE A 21 6.13 5.56 4.03
C ILE A 21 6.17 5.96 5.51
N ASP A 22 6.45 5.01 6.41
CA ASP A 22 6.58 5.31 7.84
C ASP A 22 7.76 6.25 8.11
N GLN A 23 8.91 6.03 7.47
CA GLN A 23 10.05 6.92 7.58
C GLN A 23 9.71 8.33 7.08
N LEU A 24 9.06 8.46 5.92
CA LEU A 24 8.64 9.75 5.38
C LEU A 24 7.67 10.46 6.34
N ARG A 25 6.75 9.72 6.95
CA ARG A 25 5.81 10.26 7.94
C ARG A 25 6.55 10.79 9.17
N GLU A 26 7.49 10.03 9.71
CA GLU A 26 8.32 10.44 10.84
C GLU A 26 9.18 11.66 10.51
N ASP A 27 9.81 11.68 9.33
CA ASP A 27 10.61 12.80 8.85
C ASP A 27 9.77 14.08 8.76
N LEU A 28 8.56 14.00 8.20
CA LEU A 28 7.64 15.14 8.11
C LEU A 28 7.12 15.63 9.46
N LEU A 29 6.90 14.72 10.42
CA LEU A 29 6.47 15.06 11.79
C LEU A 29 7.60 15.74 12.58
N ASN A 30 8.82 15.24 12.43
CA ASN A 30 9.98 15.69 13.18
C ASN A 30 10.77 16.80 12.49
N ASN A 31 10.46 17.12 11.22
CA ASN A 31 11.13 18.18 10.48
C ASN A 31 10.94 19.52 11.22
N PRO A 32 12.04 20.15 11.70
CA PRO A 32 11.98 21.37 12.50
C PRO A 32 11.45 22.57 11.71
N ASP A 33 11.74 22.64 10.41
CA ASP A 33 11.24 23.70 9.52
C ASP A 33 9.71 23.63 9.36
N LEU A 34 9.15 22.42 9.42
CA LEU A 34 7.71 22.15 9.33
C LEU A 34 7.01 22.10 10.69
N LYS A 35 7.75 21.94 11.80
CA LYS A 35 7.18 21.82 13.15
C LYS A 35 6.66 23.17 13.68
N ASP A 36 7.27 24.25 13.20
CA ASP A 36 7.04 25.61 13.69
C ASP A 36 6.21 26.49 12.74
N LEU A 37 5.65 25.97 11.64
CA LEU A 37 4.90 26.81 10.68
C LEU A 37 3.70 27.53 11.32
N GLY A 38 2.97 26.86 12.22
CA GLY A 38 1.91 27.50 13.01
C GLY A 38 2.41 28.46 14.10
N MET A 39 3.65 28.28 14.59
CA MET A 39 4.26 29.15 15.60
C MET A 39 4.90 30.40 14.99
N TYR A 40 5.32 30.33 13.72
CA TYR A 40 5.90 31.45 13.01
C TYR A 40 4.86 32.49 12.58
N SER A 41 3.57 32.17 12.46
CA SER A 41 2.55 33.20 12.19
C SER A 41 2.49 34.25 13.29
N ASP A 42 2.68 33.82 14.55
CA ASP A 42 2.66 34.71 15.71
C ASP A 42 4.03 35.34 15.97
N ARG A 43 5.13 34.65 15.62
CA ARG A 43 6.51 35.16 15.75
C ARG A 43 6.95 36.09 14.63
N LEU A 44 6.29 36.07 13.47
CA LEU A 44 6.44 37.08 12.42
C LEU A 44 5.77 38.39 12.84
N LEU A 45 6.22 38.91 13.98
CA LEU A 45 6.04 40.28 14.38
C LEU A 45 6.92 41.14 13.48
N LEU A 46 6.51 41.31 12.22
CA LEU A 46 7.05 42.39 11.39
C LEU A 46 6.87 43.69 12.20
N PRO A 47 7.96 44.37 12.59
CA PRO A 47 7.87 45.59 13.36
C PRO A 47 7.26 46.68 12.48
N GLY A 48 6.20 47.32 12.98
CA GLY A 48 5.48 48.35 12.25
C GLY A 48 3.97 48.23 12.43
N SER A 49 3.32 49.35 12.74
CA SER A 49 1.86 49.46 12.90
C SER A 49 1.18 49.96 11.62
N SER A 50 1.91 50.14 10.52
CA SER A 50 1.32 50.61 9.27
C SER A 50 0.29 49.60 8.71
N PRO A 51 -0.74 50.06 8.01
CA PRO A 51 -1.72 49.19 7.36
C PRO A 51 -1.09 48.12 6.45
N GLU A 52 -0.01 48.46 5.75
CA GLU A 52 0.73 47.57 4.86
C GLU A 52 1.43 46.45 5.65
N ALA A 53 2.04 46.79 6.79
CA ALA A 53 2.68 45.81 7.67
C ALA A 53 1.64 44.83 8.26
N GLN A 54 0.45 45.32 8.62
CA GLN A 54 -0.66 44.48 9.08
C GLN A 54 -1.19 43.56 7.97
N ASN A 55 -1.36 44.09 6.75
CA ASN A 55 -1.78 43.30 5.59
C ASN A 55 -0.78 42.21 5.25
N LEU A 56 0.52 42.53 5.27
CA LEU A 56 1.57 41.54 5.04
C LEU A 56 1.55 40.46 6.12
N ARG A 57 1.42 40.82 7.40
CA ARG A 57 1.28 39.87 8.50
C ARG A 57 0.09 38.92 8.31
N GLY A 58 -1.07 39.45 7.95
CA GLY A 58 -2.27 38.64 7.68
C GLY A 58 -2.07 37.67 6.52
N ARG A 59 -1.45 38.11 5.41
CA ARG A 59 -1.16 37.25 4.26
C ARG A 59 -0.18 36.14 4.59
N VAL A 60 0.87 36.43 5.36
CA VAL A 60 1.85 35.43 5.77
C VAL A 60 1.23 34.43 6.76
N GLY A 61 0.42 34.89 7.71
CA GLY A 61 -0.33 34.00 8.60
C GLY A 61 -1.26 33.05 7.84
N ALA A 62 -2.02 33.56 6.86
CA ALA A 62 -2.90 32.73 6.02
C ALA A 62 -2.11 31.71 5.19
N PHE A 63 -0.95 32.09 4.64
CA PHE A 63 -0.06 31.18 3.93
C PHE A 63 0.44 30.04 4.84
N LEU A 64 0.92 30.37 6.03
CA LEU A 64 1.43 29.37 7.00
C LEU A 64 0.33 28.39 7.44
N GLN A 65 -0.89 28.87 7.68
CA GLN A 65 -2.04 28.00 7.98
C GLN A 65 -2.39 27.07 6.81
N ALA A 66 -2.31 27.55 5.57
CA ALA A 66 -2.55 26.72 4.40
C ALA A 66 -1.49 25.61 4.26
N VAL A 67 -0.22 25.93 4.49
CA VAL A 67 0.88 24.94 4.47
C VAL A 67 0.70 23.90 5.58
N ASP A 68 0.35 24.32 6.80
CA ASP A 68 0.09 23.37 7.90
C ASP A 68 -1.07 22.43 7.56
N LYS A 69 -2.16 22.95 6.98
CA LYS A 69 -3.28 22.12 6.54
C LYS A 69 -2.88 21.08 5.49
N GLU A 70 -2.09 21.47 4.49
CA GLU A 70 -1.60 20.51 3.47
C GLU A 70 -0.65 19.48 4.08
N LYS A 71 0.21 19.87 5.03
CA LYS A 71 1.04 18.94 5.79
C LYS A 71 0.19 17.91 6.55
N GLN A 72 -0.83 18.36 7.27
CA GLN A 72 -1.73 17.46 8.00
C GLN A 72 -2.48 16.51 7.06
N LYS A 73 -2.90 16.99 5.89
CA LYS A 73 -3.54 16.15 4.87
C LYS A 73 -2.60 15.07 4.35
N LEU A 74 -1.35 15.42 4.04
CA LEU A 74 -0.34 14.45 3.61
C LEU A 74 -0.12 13.38 4.68
N LEU A 75 0.08 13.79 5.93
CA LEU A 75 0.38 12.92 7.06
C LEU A 75 -0.76 11.99 7.48
N ASN A 76 -1.99 12.52 7.53
CA ASN A 76 -3.11 11.82 8.15
C ASN A 76 -4.02 11.12 7.13
N GLN A 77 -3.93 11.49 5.85
CA GLN A 77 -4.79 10.96 4.82
C GLN A 77 -3.97 10.31 3.70
N THR A 78 -3.20 11.08 2.93
CA THR A 78 -2.55 10.56 1.72
C THR A 78 -1.59 9.39 2.00
N LEU A 79 -0.71 9.51 3.00
CA LEU A 79 0.21 8.43 3.35
C LEU A 79 -0.52 7.22 3.95
N VAL A 80 -1.63 7.46 4.67
CA VAL A 80 -2.44 6.40 5.29
C VAL A 80 -3.18 5.61 4.20
N ASP A 81 -3.89 6.32 3.31
CA ASP A 81 -4.62 5.75 2.18
C ASP A 81 -3.69 4.89 1.32
N PHE A 82 -2.48 5.39 1.03
CA PHE A 82 -1.51 4.64 0.24
C PHE A 82 -1.03 3.36 0.93
N LYS A 83 -0.90 3.33 2.27
CA LYS A 83 -0.60 2.08 3.00
C LYS A 83 -1.77 1.10 2.94
N LEU A 84 -3.01 1.59 3.07
CA LEU A 84 -4.21 0.76 2.98
C LEU A 84 -4.34 0.14 1.59
N ASP A 85 -4.06 0.90 0.53
CA ASP A 85 -4.06 0.38 -0.85
C ASP A 85 -2.98 -0.70 -1.04
N LEU A 86 -1.80 -0.53 -0.44
CA LEU A 86 -0.74 -1.55 -0.46
C LEU A 86 -1.15 -2.81 0.29
N ASP A 87 -1.82 -2.69 1.44
CA ASP A 87 -2.34 -3.83 2.22
C ASP A 87 -3.45 -4.58 1.47
N ASP A 88 -4.36 -3.86 0.82
CA ASP A 88 -5.43 -4.45 0.00
C ASP A 88 -4.85 -5.18 -1.22
N MET A 89 -3.84 -4.60 -1.87
CA MET A 89 -3.11 -5.25 -2.96
C MET A 89 -2.40 -6.52 -2.47
N ASP A 90 -1.68 -6.47 -1.34
CA ASP A 90 -0.99 -7.61 -0.74
C ASP A 90 -1.95 -8.78 -0.46
N LYS A 91 -3.10 -8.46 0.12
CA LYS A 91 -4.17 -9.42 0.40
C LYS A 91 -4.68 -10.08 -0.88
N LYS A 92 -5.00 -9.30 -1.92
CA LYS A 92 -5.51 -9.83 -3.20
C LYS A 92 -4.51 -10.76 -3.89
N PHE A 93 -3.21 -10.44 -3.84
CA PHE A 93 -2.20 -11.34 -4.40
C PHE A 93 -2.11 -12.66 -3.64
N LYS A 94 -2.14 -12.62 -2.30
CA LYS A 94 -2.15 -13.83 -1.46
C LYS A 94 -3.40 -14.70 -1.67
N GLU A 95 -4.57 -14.08 -1.81
CA GLU A 95 -5.82 -14.79 -2.14
C GLU A 95 -5.72 -15.50 -3.50
N ASN A 96 -5.25 -14.79 -4.54
CA ASN A 96 -5.06 -15.37 -5.88
C ASN A 96 -4.02 -16.50 -5.89
N GLU A 97 -2.90 -16.37 -5.17
CA GLU A 97 -1.91 -17.46 -5.04
C GLU A 97 -2.51 -18.69 -4.36
N GLY A 98 -3.28 -18.50 -3.28
CA GLY A 98 -3.97 -19.58 -2.59
C GLY A 98 -5.01 -20.29 -3.47
N GLU A 99 -5.80 -19.54 -4.23
CA GLU A 99 -6.76 -20.10 -5.19
C GLU A 99 -6.05 -20.91 -6.30
N ASN A 100 -4.95 -20.39 -6.83
CA ASN A 100 -4.15 -21.10 -7.84
C ASN A 100 -3.53 -22.40 -7.30
N GLN A 101 -3.02 -22.38 -6.06
CA GLN A 101 -2.50 -23.58 -5.40
C GLN A 101 -3.61 -24.63 -5.20
N ASN A 102 -4.78 -24.21 -4.71
CA ASN A 102 -5.93 -25.09 -4.54
C ASN A 102 -6.37 -25.75 -5.86
N LEU A 103 -6.36 -25.01 -6.97
CA LEU A 103 -6.64 -25.54 -8.30
C LEU A 103 -5.56 -26.53 -8.77
N ALA A 104 -4.29 -26.21 -8.57
CA ALA A 104 -3.18 -27.09 -8.94
C ALA A 104 -3.23 -28.42 -8.16
N ASP A 105 -3.54 -28.37 -6.87
CA ASP A 105 -3.71 -29.54 -6.02
C ASP A 105 -4.92 -30.37 -6.45
N TYR A 106 -6.04 -29.72 -6.77
CA TYR A 106 -7.22 -30.39 -7.32
C TYR A 106 -6.93 -31.17 -8.61
N PHE A 107 -6.25 -30.53 -9.58
CA PHE A 107 -5.88 -31.21 -10.83
C PHE A 107 -4.87 -32.34 -10.60
N SER A 108 -3.90 -32.15 -9.71
CA SER A 108 -2.93 -33.20 -9.35
C SER A 108 -3.62 -34.42 -8.73
N ASN A 109 -4.62 -34.20 -7.88
CA ASN A 109 -5.41 -35.27 -7.26
C ASN A 109 -6.26 -36.04 -8.29
N ILE A 110 -6.91 -35.35 -9.23
CA ILE A 110 -7.66 -36.01 -10.32
C ILE A 110 -6.73 -36.84 -11.20
N LEU A 111 -5.59 -36.29 -11.60
CA LEU A 111 -4.62 -37.00 -12.43
C LEU A 111 -4.04 -38.24 -11.75
N ASN A 112 -3.92 -38.23 -10.42
CA ASN A 112 -3.46 -39.38 -9.65
C ASN A 112 -4.57 -40.42 -9.43
N GLN A 113 -5.85 -40.03 -9.30
CA GLN A 113 -6.98 -40.96 -9.21
C GLN A 113 -7.20 -41.73 -10.52
N ASN A 114 -6.98 -41.09 -11.67
CA ASN A 114 -7.09 -41.74 -12.99
C ASN A 114 -5.91 -42.67 -13.34
N LYS A 115 -4.93 -42.86 -12.45
CA LYS A 115 -3.77 -43.75 -12.65
C LYS A 115 -3.85 -45.07 -11.88
N GLN A 116 -4.96 -45.40 -11.20
CA GLN A 116 -5.12 -46.74 -10.65
C GLN A 116 -5.23 -47.79 -11.78
N PRO A 117 -4.41 -48.86 -11.78
CA PRO A 117 -4.46 -49.86 -12.84
C PRO A 117 -5.73 -50.70 -12.71
N GLU A 118 -6.52 -50.77 -13.78
CA GLU A 118 -7.56 -51.78 -13.93
C GLU A 118 -6.91 -53.17 -13.82
N SER A 119 -7.03 -53.80 -12.66
CA SER A 119 -6.70 -55.21 -12.50
C SER A 119 -7.69 -56.01 -13.35
N LYS A 120 -7.24 -56.45 -14.52
CA LYS A 120 -7.99 -57.33 -15.42
C LYS A 120 -8.39 -58.61 -14.67
N GLN A 121 -9.69 -58.77 -14.43
CA GLN A 121 -10.29 -60.07 -14.14
C GLN A 121 -10.10 -60.96 -15.37
N THR A 122 -9.26 -61.99 -15.27
CA THR A 122 -9.28 -63.12 -16.21
C THR A 122 -10.42 -64.06 -15.83
N PRO A 123 -11.35 -64.40 -16.74
CA PRO A 123 -12.36 -65.41 -16.49
C PRO A 123 -11.72 -66.80 -16.62
N GLU A 124 -11.65 -67.57 -15.54
CA GLU A 124 -11.40 -69.01 -15.63
C GLU A 124 -12.63 -69.69 -16.23
N THR A 125 -12.63 -69.86 -17.54
CA THR A 125 -13.51 -70.81 -18.23
C THR A 125 -13.05 -72.21 -17.88
N GLY A 126 -13.85 -72.93 -17.09
CA GLY A 126 -13.69 -74.37 -16.94
C GLY A 126 -13.90 -75.11 -18.27
N LYS A 127 -13.25 -76.28 -18.41
CA LYS A 127 -13.80 -77.48 -19.05
C LYS A 127 -12.83 -78.66 -18.98
N TYR A 128 -13.40 -79.77 -18.49
CA TYR A 128 -13.07 -81.21 -18.56
C TYR A 128 -11.77 -81.73 -17.94
#